data_AF-A0A8H8NB12-F1
#
_entry.id   AF-A0A8H8NB12-F1
#
_cell.length_a   1.000
_cell.length_b   1.000
_cell.length_c   1.000
_cell.angle_alpha   90.00
_cell.angle_beta   90.00
_cell.angle_gamma   90.00
#
_symmetry.space_group_name_H-M   'P 1'
#
loop_
_entity.id
_entity.type
_entity.pdbx_description
1 polymer ?
#
loop_
_entity_poly.entity_id
_entity_poly.type
_entity_poly.pdbx_seq_one_letter_code
_entity_poly.pdbx_strand_id
1 'polypeptide(L)'
;MYNHSPEASRACCKFADSGPKAVEELELMLYRRLVPGSDGCPVVGKKPKCTKSYDSQIEKTLGVGLLSSNGDIVPLVLIESDEYGIHFTGRVAYDPSRCLLACLRKSVDIHPIIRHIIYLDFLRNLQDRSATFIWDWWKSGADMDRLDRVVG
;
A
#
# COMPACT_ATOMS: atom_id res chain seq x y z
N MET A 1 -12.43 -10.08 -0.48
CA MET A 1 -12.37 -8.66 -0.85
C MET A 1 -12.90 -7.84 0.31
N TYR A 2 -12.40 -6.62 0.47
CA TYR A 2 -12.68 -5.75 1.63
C TYR A 2 -13.37 -4.46 1.16
N ASN A 3 -14.24 -3.90 2.01
CA ASN A 3 -15.05 -2.74 1.64
C ASN A 3 -14.26 -1.43 1.74
N HIS A 4 -13.31 -1.36 2.68
CA HIS A 4 -12.52 -0.16 2.95
C HIS A 4 -11.10 -0.50 3.41
N SER A 5 -10.18 0.43 3.17
CA SER A 5 -8.74 0.31 3.42
C SER A 5 -8.38 -0.18 4.84
N PRO A 6 -9.00 0.36 5.91
CA PRO A 6 -8.77 -0.13 7.27
C PRO A 6 -8.97 -1.63 7.52
N GLU A 7 -9.98 -2.23 6.90
CA GLU A 7 -10.25 -3.67 7.10
C GLU A 7 -9.17 -4.50 6.40
N ALA A 8 -8.82 -4.10 5.18
CA ALA A 8 -7.84 -4.80 4.37
C ALA A 8 -6.46 -4.77 5.02
N SER A 9 -6.01 -3.60 5.48
CA SER A 9 -4.71 -3.45 6.13
C SER A 9 -4.63 -4.21 7.44
N ARG A 10 -5.67 -4.12 8.26
CA ARG A 10 -5.72 -4.82 9.55
C ARG A 10 -5.70 -6.33 9.35
N ALA A 11 -6.40 -6.83 8.34
CA ALA A 11 -6.35 -8.25 7.98
C ALA A 11 -4.95 -8.67 7.55
N CYS A 12 -4.26 -7.89 6.71
CA CYS A 12 -2.89 -8.16 6.30
C CYS A 12 -1.89 -8.09 7.47
N CYS A 13 -1.99 -7.11 8.37
CA CYS A 13 -1.16 -7.06 9.57
C CYS A 13 -1.41 -8.25 10.50
N LYS A 14 -2.67 -8.63 10.74
CA LYS A 14 -3.01 -9.81 11.54
C LYS A 14 -2.49 -11.09 10.90
N PHE A 15 -2.55 -11.19 9.58
CA PHE A 15 -2.01 -12.34 8.84
C PHE A 15 -0.48 -12.38 8.93
N ALA A 16 0.19 -11.25 8.76
CA ALA A 16 1.64 -11.14 8.86
C ALA A 16 2.17 -11.56 10.25
N ASP A 17 1.43 -11.22 11.30
CA ASP A 17 1.74 -11.55 12.70
C ASP A 17 1.25 -12.96 13.11
N SER A 18 0.67 -13.74 12.18
CA SER A 18 0.20 -15.11 12.45
C SER A 18 1.31 -16.17 12.37
N GLY A 19 2.55 -15.72 12.18
CA GLY A 19 3.73 -16.57 12.12
C GLY A 19 4.15 -17.14 13.48
N PRO A 20 5.12 -18.06 13.50
CA PRO A 20 5.63 -18.66 14.73
C PRO A 20 6.39 -17.66 15.62
N LYS A 21 6.91 -16.57 15.04
CA LYS A 21 7.53 -15.45 15.75
C LYS A 21 6.69 -14.19 15.51
N ALA A 22 6.37 -13.50 16.59
CA ALA A 22 5.68 -12.21 16.54
C ALA A 22 6.58 -11.16 15.85
N VAL A 23 5.95 -10.20 15.18
CA VAL A 23 6.67 -9.10 14.54
C VAL A 23 7.09 -8.09 15.61
N GLU A 24 8.40 -7.94 15.80
CA GLU A 24 8.95 -6.96 16.73
C GLU A 24 9.06 -5.58 16.07
N GLU A 25 8.51 -4.54 16.70
CA GLU A 25 8.46 -3.19 16.13
C GLU A 25 9.84 -2.61 15.80
N LEU A 26 10.85 -2.95 16.60
CA LEU A 26 12.24 -2.50 16.40
C LEU A 26 12.92 -3.14 15.17
N GLU A 27 12.38 -4.24 14.65
CA GLU A 27 12.89 -4.92 13.45
C GLU A 27 12.27 -4.37 12.15
N LEU A 28 11.27 -3.49 12.26
CA LEU A 28 10.53 -2.96 11.11
C LEU A 28 11.35 -1.94 10.31
N MET A 29 11.40 -2.16 9.00
CA MET A 29 12.05 -1.30 8.02
C MET A 29 11.04 -0.82 6.97
N LEU A 30 11.27 0.36 6.39
CA LEU A 30 10.45 0.86 5.29
C LEU A 30 10.78 0.07 4.02
N TYR A 31 9.76 -0.53 3.40
CA TYR A 31 9.90 -1.11 2.09
C TYR A 31 9.62 -0.05 1.02
N ARG A 32 10.62 0.21 0.17
CA ARG A 32 10.55 1.20 -0.90
C ARG A 32 10.72 0.54 -2.26
N ARG A 33 10.04 1.08 -3.27
CA ARG A 33 10.19 0.67 -4.67
C ARG A 33 10.02 1.89 -5.57
N LEU A 34 10.66 1.83 -6.75
CA LEU A 34 10.34 2.70 -7.87
C LEU A 34 8.92 2.43 -8.37
N VAL A 35 8.09 3.46 -8.43
CA VAL A 35 6.75 3.40 -9.02
C VAL A 35 6.63 4.45 -10.13
N PRO A 36 5.82 4.20 -11.18
CA PRO A 36 5.51 5.20 -12.18
C PRO A 36 4.95 6.46 -11.53
N GLY A 37 5.63 7.59 -11.73
CA GLY A 37 5.24 8.89 -11.24
C GLY A 37 3.98 9.41 -11.94
N SER A 38 3.33 10.38 -11.30
CA SER A 38 2.42 11.29 -11.96
C SER A 38 2.99 12.69 -11.77
N ASP A 39 3.67 13.20 -12.79
CA ASP A 39 4.11 14.60 -12.80
C ASP A 39 2.91 15.50 -13.12
N GLY A 40 1.99 15.59 -12.16
CA GLY A 40 0.98 16.65 -12.07
C GLY A 40 -0.08 16.67 -13.17
N CYS A 41 -0.91 15.64 -13.27
CA CYS A 41 -2.21 15.77 -13.95
C CYS A 41 -3.32 16.03 -12.92
N PRO A 42 -3.71 17.30 -12.66
CA PRO A 42 -4.83 17.58 -11.78
C PRO A 42 -6.12 17.04 -12.40
N VAL A 43 -6.88 16.28 -11.61
CA VAL A 43 -8.23 15.86 -12.00
C VAL A 43 -9.20 16.96 -11.60
N VAL A 44 -9.55 17.84 -12.54
CA VAL A 44 -10.71 18.74 -12.38
C VAL A 44 -11.56 18.64 -13.64
N GLY A 45 -12.77 18.09 -13.50
CA GLY A 45 -13.86 18.21 -14.48
C GLY A 45 -13.62 17.55 -15.85
N LYS A 46 -14.22 16.36 -16.03
CA LYS A 46 -14.50 15.70 -17.32
C LYS A 46 -13.28 15.50 -18.26
N LYS A 47 -12.76 14.26 -18.21
CA LYS A 47 -11.72 13.61 -19.03
C LYS A 47 -10.27 14.03 -18.71
N PRO A 48 -9.43 13.11 -18.20
CA PRO A 48 -8.02 13.37 -18.02
C PRO A 48 -7.36 13.57 -19.39
N LYS A 49 -6.85 14.78 -19.66
CA LYS A 49 -5.87 15.00 -20.73
C LYS A 49 -4.47 14.84 -20.12
N CYS A 50 -4.05 13.59 -19.94
CA CYS A 50 -2.65 13.31 -19.63
C CYS A 50 -1.86 13.43 -20.93
N THR A 51 -1.04 14.48 -21.07
CA THR A 51 -0.14 14.68 -22.23
C THR A 51 1.34 14.50 -21.89
N LYS A 52 1.68 13.99 -20.70
CA LYS A 52 3.06 13.75 -20.25
C LYS A 52 3.26 12.30 -19.83
N SER A 53 4.43 11.74 -20.15
CA SER A 53 4.69 10.31 -20.12
C SER A 53 4.79 9.75 -18.71
N TYR A 54 4.33 8.51 -18.54
CA TYR A 54 4.46 7.67 -17.34
C TYR A 54 5.91 7.20 -17.09
N ASP A 55 6.90 7.79 -17.75
CA ASP A 55 8.27 7.28 -17.79
C ASP A 55 9.12 7.73 -16.59
N SER A 56 8.68 8.74 -15.82
CA SER A 56 9.38 9.11 -14.60
C SER A 56 9.12 8.05 -13.51
N GLN A 57 10.18 7.41 -13.02
CA GLN A 57 10.09 6.51 -11.87
C GLN A 57 10.53 7.24 -10.61
N ILE A 58 9.70 7.19 -9.57
CA ILE A 58 9.96 7.86 -8.30
C ILE A 58 10.00 6.80 -7.20
N GLU A 59 11.03 6.83 -6.35
CA GLU A 59 11.06 5.98 -5.16
C GLU A 59 9.95 6.37 -4.21
N LYS A 60 9.11 5.41 -3.83
CA LYS A 60 8.05 5.58 -2.84
C LYS A 60 8.14 4.50 -1.78
N THR A 61 7.82 4.88 -0.54
CA THR A 61 7.44 3.93 0.50
C THR A 61 6.13 3.25 0.15
N LEU A 62 6.12 1.92 0.04
CA LEU A 62 4.94 1.08 -0.25
C LEU A 62 4.43 0.36 1.01
N GLY A 63 5.23 0.29 2.06
CA GLY A 63 4.84 -0.36 3.30
C GLY A 63 6.03 -0.70 4.18
N VAL A 64 5.90 -1.81 4.89
CA VAL A 64 6.85 -2.24 5.91
C VAL A 64 7.37 -3.64 5.61
N GLY A 65 8.61 -3.89 6.02
CA GLY A 65 9.27 -5.17 5.91
C GLY A 65 10.22 -5.42 7.07
N LEU A 66 10.90 -6.55 7.03
CA LEU A 66 11.92 -6.94 7.99
C LEU A 66 13.27 -7.01 7.29
N LEU A 67 14.33 -6.61 7.98
CA LEU A 67 15.70 -6.80 7.50
C LEU A 67 16.04 -8.29 7.56
N SER A 68 16.34 -8.90 6.42
CA SER A 68 16.84 -10.27 6.37
C SER A 68 18.31 -10.35 6.75
N SER A 69 18.78 -11.56 7.05
CA SER A 69 20.19 -11.86 7.27
C SER A 69 21.10 -11.46 6.11
N ASN A 70 20.53 -11.34 4.90
CA ASN A 70 21.26 -10.98 3.69
C ASN A 70 21.35 -9.46 3.48
N GLY A 71 20.78 -8.66 4.39
CA GLY A 71 20.72 -7.20 4.28
C GLY A 71 19.56 -6.68 3.42
N ASP A 72 18.76 -7.56 2.82
CA ASP A 72 17.58 -7.18 2.05
C ASP A 72 16.36 -6.95 2.95
N ILE A 73 15.53 -5.97 2.60
CA ILE A 73 14.23 -5.76 3.25
C ILE A 73 13.20 -6.70 2.62
N VAL A 74 12.76 -7.70 3.39
CA VAL A 74 11.70 -8.62 2.99
C VAL A 74 10.35 -7.99 3.33
N PRO A 75 9.46 -7.75 2.35
CA PRO A 75 8.20 -7.07 2.60
C PRO A 75 7.28 -7.93 3.47
N LEU A 76 6.66 -7.28 4.44
CA LEU A 76 5.76 -7.89 5.41
C LEU A 76 4.32 -7.49 5.11
N VAL A 77 4.05 -6.18 5.03
CA VAL A 77 2.77 -5.65 4.53
C VAL A 77 3.06 -4.52 3.55
N LEU A 78 2.41 -4.55 2.38
CA LEU A 78 2.51 -3.55 1.34
C LEU A 78 1.12 -3.11 0.87
N ILE A 79 1.02 -1.91 0.33
CA ILE A 79 -0.08 -1.50 -0.55
C ILE A 79 0.40 -1.48 -2.00
N GLU A 80 -0.36 -2.10 -2.90
CA GLU A 80 -0.03 -2.27 -4.32
C GLU A 80 -1.26 -1.94 -5.18
N SER A 81 -1.04 -1.74 -6.48
CA SER A 81 -2.10 -1.50 -7.46
C SER A 81 -1.76 -2.18 -8.78
N ASP A 82 -2.60 -3.12 -9.20
CA ASP A 82 -2.44 -3.91 -10.42
C ASP A 82 -3.82 -4.18 -11.09
N GLU A 83 -3.96 -5.24 -11.87
CA GLU A 83 -5.23 -5.66 -12.49
C GLU A 83 -6.33 -6.01 -11.47
N TYR A 84 -5.99 -6.39 -10.24
CA TYR A 84 -6.94 -6.72 -9.16
C TYR A 84 -7.38 -5.50 -8.35
N GLY A 85 -6.97 -4.31 -8.78
CA GLY A 85 -7.26 -3.07 -8.08
C GLY A 85 -6.16 -2.69 -7.09
N ILE A 86 -6.50 -1.74 -6.20
CA ILE A 86 -5.67 -1.41 -5.05
C ILE A 86 -5.88 -2.49 -3.99
N HIS A 87 -4.79 -3.02 -3.45
CA HIS A 87 -4.85 -4.09 -2.48
C HIS A 87 -3.71 -4.00 -1.48
N PHE A 88 -3.95 -4.58 -0.30
CA PHE A 88 -2.87 -4.85 0.66
C PHE A 88 -2.36 -6.26 0.43
N THR A 89 -1.05 -6.43 0.50
CA THR A 89 -0.38 -7.73 0.47
C THR A 89 0.24 -7.95 1.84
N GLY A 90 -0.20 -8.98 2.56
CA GLY A 90 0.40 -9.40 3.83
C GLY A 90 1.15 -10.72 3.68
N ARG A 91 2.38 -10.80 4.20
CA ARG A 91 3.20 -12.02 4.20
C ARG A 91 3.53 -12.42 5.62
N VAL A 92 3.55 -13.71 5.89
CA VAL A 92 3.93 -14.20 7.23
C VAL A 92 5.42 -13.94 7.46
N ALA A 93 5.76 -13.38 8.62
CA ALA A 93 7.15 -13.18 9.00
C ALA A 93 7.89 -14.53 8.97
N TYR A 94 9.07 -14.56 8.34
CA TYR A 94 9.91 -15.76 8.18
C TYR A 94 9.29 -16.91 7.39
N ASP A 95 8.13 -16.70 6.75
CA ASP A 95 7.52 -17.61 5.78
C ASP A 95 6.85 -16.82 4.64
N PRO A 96 7.63 -16.26 3.71
CA PRO A 96 7.12 -15.41 2.64
C PRO A 96 6.30 -16.17 1.60
N SER A 97 6.26 -17.52 1.67
CA SER A 97 5.43 -18.36 0.80
C SER A 97 3.94 -18.20 1.11
N ARG A 98 3.61 -17.81 2.36
CA ARG A 98 2.25 -17.56 2.81
C ARG A 98 1.93 -16.09 2.61
N CYS A 99 0.94 -15.84 1.76
CA CYS A 99 0.52 -14.50 1.36
C CYS A 99 -1.00 -14.34 1.50
N LEU A 100 -1.44 -13.16 1.91
CA LEU A 100 -2.82 -12.72 1.90
C LEU A 100 -2.92 -11.46 1.03
N LEU A 101 -3.72 -11.55 -0.05
CA LEU A 101 -4.12 -10.39 -0.83
C LEU A 101 -5.49 -9.88 -0.36
N ALA A 102 -5.51 -8.64 0.09
CA ALA A 102 -6.70 -7.95 0.58
C ALA A 102 -7.11 -6.82 -0.37
N CYS A 103 -7.81 -7.18 -1.44
CA CYS A 103 -8.26 -6.23 -2.46
C CYS A 103 -9.39 -5.33 -1.97
N LEU A 104 -9.29 -4.04 -2.28
CA LEU A 104 -10.31 -3.03 -2.04
C LEU A 104 -11.37 -3.12 -3.13
N ARG A 105 -12.55 -3.61 -2.79
CA ARG A 105 -13.62 -3.96 -3.75
C ARG A 105 -13.94 -2.84 -4.72
N LYS A 106 -14.05 -1.60 -4.23
CA LYS A 106 -14.40 -0.42 -5.04
C LYS A 106 -13.34 -0.06 -6.08
N SER A 107 -12.10 -0.51 -5.92
CA SER A 107 -10.98 -0.11 -6.79
C SER A 107 -10.85 -0.95 -8.06
N VAL A 108 -11.47 -2.13 -8.10
CA VAL A 108 -11.39 -3.07 -9.23
C VAL A 108 -11.97 -2.43 -10.49
N ASP A 109 -13.15 -1.80 -10.35
CA ASP A 109 -13.90 -1.21 -11.46
C ASP A 109 -13.46 0.23 -11.80
N ILE A 110 -12.46 0.77 -11.09
CA ILE A 110 -11.92 2.11 -11.36
C ILE A 110 -11.00 2.04 -12.58
N HIS A 111 -11.19 2.99 -13.50
CA HIS A 111 -10.32 3.15 -14.67
C HIS A 111 -8.82 3.20 -14.27
N PRO A 112 -7.91 2.47 -14.94
CA PRO A 112 -6.51 2.31 -14.50
C PRO A 112 -5.78 3.62 -14.16
N ILE A 113 -5.96 4.66 -14.99
CA ILE A 113 -5.39 6.00 -14.74
C ILE A 113 -5.88 6.60 -13.41
N ILE A 114 -7.19 6.54 -13.14
CA ILE A 114 -7.79 7.09 -11.92
C ILE A 114 -7.36 6.26 -10.71
N ARG A 115 -7.31 4.93 -10.86
CA ARG A 115 -6.82 4.02 -9.83
C ARG A 115 -5.38 4.33 -9.45
N HIS A 116 -4.51 4.59 -10.43
CA HIS A 116 -3.12 4.98 -10.20
C HIS A 116 -3.01 6.29 -9.42
N ILE A 117 -3.84 7.29 -9.73
CA ILE A 117 -3.86 8.56 -8.98
C ILE A 117 -4.24 8.33 -7.51
N ILE A 118 -5.31 7.56 -7.25
CA ILE A 118 -5.73 7.20 -5.89
C ILE A 118 -4.61 6.43 -5.17
N TYR A 119 -3.97 5.49 -5.85
CA TYR A 119 -2.83 4.74 -5.32
C TYR A 119 -1.66 5.66 -4.95
N LEU A 120 -1.32 6.65 -5.78
CA LEU A 120 -0.28 7.63 -5.45
C LEU A 120 -0.66 8.50 -4.24
N ASP A 121 -1.93 8.83 -4.07
CA ASP A 121 -2.42 9.54 -2.87
C ASP A 121 -2.26 8.69 -1.60
N PHE A 122 -2.52 7.38 -1.67
CA PHE A 122 -2.19 6.43 -0.59
C PHE A 122 -0.70 6.46 -0.27
N LEU A 123 0.16 6.30 -1.27
CA LEU A 123 1.61 6.30 -1.08
C LEU A 123 2.09 7.63 -0.48
N ARG A 124 1.47 8.77 -0.85
CA ARG A 124 1.80 10.07 -0.26
C ARG A 124 1.59 10.09 1.26
N ASN A 125 0.55 9.43 1.78
CA ASN A 125 0.29 9.37 3.21
C ASN A 125 1.32 8.53 3.99
N LEU A 126 2.04 7.64 3.30
CA LEU A 126 3.14 6.86 3.86
C LEU A 126 4.48 7.60 3.82
N GLN A 127 4.62 8.62 2.97
CA GLN A 127 5.87 9.36 2.88
C GLN A 127 6.15 10.09 4.18
N ASP A 128 7.44 10.17 4.55
CA ASP A 128 7.93 10.82 5.77
C ASP A 128 7.43 10.20 7.09
N ARG A 129 6.86 8.98 7.06
CA ARG A 129 6.49 8.20 8.24
C ARG A 129 7.52 7.11 8.55
N SER A 130 7.67 6.77 9.83
CA SER A 130 8.50 5.62 10.25
C SER A 130 7.79 4.29 9.96
N ALA A 131 8.57 3.21 9.88
CA ALA A 131 8.02 1.87 9.69
C ALA A 131 7.10 1.45 10.84
N THR A 132 7.49 1.76 12.09
CA THR A 132 6.67 1.53 13.28
C THR A 132 5.34 2.27 13.21
N PHE A 133 5.35 3.55 12.82
CA PHE A 133 4.13 4.33 12.68
C PHE A 133 3.18 3.73 11.63
N ILE A 134 3.70 3.33 10.46
CA ILE A 134 2.89 2.73 9.40
C ILE A 134 2.28 1.40 9.89
N TRP A 135 3.08 0.55 10.55
CA TRP A 135 2.62 -0.72 11.09
C TRP A 135 1.50 -0.55 12.12
N ASP A 136 1.69 0.33 13.09
CA ASP A 136 0.68 0.60 14.13
C ASP A 136 -0.57 1.22 13.55
N TRP A 137 -0.41 2.13 12.60
CA TRP A 137 -1.51 2.75 11.90
C TRP A 137 -2.35 1.70 11.16
N TRP A 138 -1.71 0.81 10.41
CA TRP A 138 -2.38 -0.26 9.69
C TRP A 138 -3.03 -1.31 10.61
N LYS A 139 -2.40 -1.64 11.74
CA LYS A 139 -2.98 -2.51 12.78
C LYS A 139 -4.21 -1.90 13.43
N SER A 140 -4.20 -0.59 13.66
CA SER A 140 -5.31 0.12 14.31
C SER A 140 -6.60 0.08 13.48
N GLY A 141 -6.47 -0.01 12.15
CA GLY A 141 -7.61 0.15 11.24
C GLY A 141 -8.19 1.57 11.29
N ALA A 142 -7.35 2.58 11.53
CA ALA A 142 -7.75 3.96 11.30
C ALA A 142 -7.77 4.26 9.79
N ASP A 143 -8.71 5.09 9.36
CA ASP A 143 -8.86 5.53 7.97
C ASP A 143 -7.55 6.11 7.42
N MET A 144 -7.15 5.64 6.24
CA MET A 144 -5.85 5.91 5.64
C MET A 144 -5.89 6.99 4.57
N ASP A 145 -7.07 7.25 4.03
CA ASP A 145 -7.22 7.85 2.72
C ASP A 145 -8.37 8.86 2.67
N ARG A 146 -9.21 8.94 3.72
CA ARG A 146 -10.45 9.73 3.67
C ARG A 146 -11.25 9.41 2.41
N LEU A 147 -11.13 8.19 1.85
CA LEU A 147 -11.75 7.79 0.58
C LEU A 147 -13.26 7.98 0.64
N ASP A 148 -13.82 7.78 1.83
CA ASP A 148 -15.23 7.99 2.15
C ASP A 148 -15.68 9.46 2.02
N ARG A 149 -14.76 10.42 1.90
CA ARG A 149 -15.06 11.85 1.62
C ARG A 149 -15.05 12.19 0.13
N VAL A 150 -14.49 11.33 -0.72
CA VAL A 150 -14.40 11.55 -2.18
C VAL A 150 -15.52 10.81 -2.91
N VAL A 151 -16.11 9.80 -2.29
CA VAL A 151 -17.25 9.03 -2.81
C VAL A 151 -18.50 9.35 -1.98
N GLY A 152 -18.97 10.59 -2.12
CA GLY A 152 -20.29 11.05 -1.65
C GLY A 152 -21.16 11.45 -2.83
#